data_AF-Q6CQB6-F1
#
_entry.id   AF-Q6CQB6-F1
#
_cell.length_a   1.000
_cell.length_b   1.000
_cell.length_c   1.000
_cell.angle_alpha   90.00
_cell.angle_beta   90.00
_cell.angle_gamma   90.00
#
_symmetry.space_group_name_H-M   'P 1'
#
loop_
_entity.id
_entity.type
_entity.pdbx_description
1 polymer ?
#
loop_
_entity_poly.entity_id
_entity_poly.type
_entity_poly.pdbx_seq_one_letter_code
_entity_poly.pdbx_strand_id
1 'polypeptide(L)'
;MRLFHNQHVFDYSWDYITAANWKKYPNEVSTHVVAVDVLRRELDISGKVLTSERLITCKQSVPQWVMMLVGGSNISYVREVSVVDLNEKSLILRSCNLTGSSLLKVYETVKYMPHPDDPQNRTLFKQEAQITAYATFTKVCNKIEEWSVNRFHENAEKGKRGFDSVLKVLDESWKQTDKIMDGLAEKVDETVVDIKKTTDILIKETEKKSSKLASYYQYFSNAFRRSNDMTRDGS
;
A
#
# COMPACT_ATOMS: atom_id res chain seq x y z
N MET A 1 22.67 16.82 23.57
CA MET A 1 21.35 16.40 23.06
C MET A 1 20.82 17.50 22.17
N ARG A 2 20.62 17.21 20.88
CA ARG A 2 20.03 18.13 19.91
C ARG A 2 18.69 17.58 19.44
N LEU A 3 17.72 18.48 19.30
CA LEU A 3 16.38 18.18 18.80
C LEU A 3 16.25 18.77 17.40
N PHE A 4 15.80 17.95 16.46
CA PHE A 4 15.41 18.38 15.13
C PHE A 4 13.92 18.16 14.98
N HIS A 5 13.24 19.14 14.39
CA HIS A 5 11.82 19.07 14.08
C HIS A 5 11.61 19.50 12.63
N ASN A 6 10.78 18.77 11.91
CA ASN A 6 10.39 19.09 10.55
C ASN A 6 8.91 18.75 10.34
N GLN A 7 8.22 19.62 9.63
CA GLN A 7 6.83 19.44 9.26
C GLN A 7 6.66 19.67 7.77
N HIS A 8 5.88 18.82 7.13
CA HIS A 8 5.54 18.95 5.72
C HIS A 8 4.11 18.49 5.46
N VAL A 9 3.50 18.99 4.39
CA VAL A 9 2.18 18.58 3.94
C VAL A 9 2.35 17.95 2.57
N PHE A 10 1.90 16.71 2.44
CA PHE A 10 1.82 16.00 1.17
C PHE A 10 0.43 16.16 0.59
N ASP A 11 0.34 16.48 -0.70
CA ASP A 11 -0.92 16.59 -1.46
C ASP A 11 -1.44 15.22 -1.93
N TYR A 12 -1.41 14.26 -1.01
CA TYR A 12 -1.93 12.90 -1.19
C TYR A 12 -2.67 12.44 0.06
N SER A 13 -3.67 11.58 -0.12
CA SER A 13 -4.44 10.99 0.98
C SER A 13 -3.55 10.13 1.90
N TRP A 14 -3.95 10.03 3.17
CA TRP A 14 -3.20 9.24 4.15
C TRP A 14 -3.10 7.75 3.76
N ASP A 15 -4.19 7.21 3.20
CA ASP A 15 -4.25 5.83 2.72
C ASP A 15 -3.19 5.58 1.64
N TYR A 16 -3.02 6.55 0.74
CA TYR A 16 -2.03 6.51 -0.33
C TYR A 16 -0.60 6.61 0.20
N ILE A 17 -0.32 7.57 1.09
CA ILE A 17 0.99 7.74 1.72
C ILE A 17 1.39 6.48 2.50
N THR A 18 0.46 5.89 3.25
CA THR A 18 0.69 4.69 4.05
C THR A 18 1.02 3.49 3.17
N ALA A 19 0.30 3.31 2.05
CA ALA A 19 0.61 2.26 1.08
C ALA A 19 1.99 2.46 0.43
N ALA A 20 2.33 3.71 0.07
CA ALA A 20 3.60 4.04 -0.54
C ALA A 20 4.80 3.86 0.41
N ASN A 21 4.61 4.07 1.72
CA ASN A 21 5.69 3.94 2.71
C ASN A 21 6.35 2.55 2.72
N TRP A 22 5.60 1.49 2.41
CA TRP A 22 6.13 0.13 2.30
C TRP A 22 7.03 -0.07 1.08
N LYS A 23 6.86 0.75 0.03
CA LYS A 23 7.63 0.73 -1.21
C LYS A 23 8.67 1.84 -1.30
N LYS A 24 8.92 2.55 -0.19
CA LYS A 24 9.87 3.68 -0.13
C LYS A 24 11.29 3.28 -0.56
N TYR A 25 11.67 2.00 -0.46
CA TYR A 25 13.00 1.52 -0.84
C TYR A 25 12.93 0.33 -1.82
N PRO A 26 13.86 0.25 -2.79
CA PRO A 26 14.89 1.26 -3.11
C PRO A 26 14.28 2.53 -3.74
N ASN A 27 14.93 3.69 -3.55
CA ASN A 27 14.60 4.91 -4.30
C ASN A 27 15.88 5.65 -4.72
N GLU A 28 15.80 6.47 -5.78
CA GLU A 28 16.94 7.11 -6.45
C GLU A 28 17.72 8.10 -5.55
N VAL A 29 17.16 8.49 -4.41
CA VAL A 29 17.70 9.55 -3.56
C VAL A 29 18.29 9.01 -2.25
N SER A 30 17.73 7.92 -1.73
CA SER A 30 18.24 7.17 -0.59
C SER A 30 19.10 5.98 -1.01
N THR A 31 20.05 6.21 -1.92
CA THR A 31 21.01 5.20 -2.45
C THR A 31 21.89 4.55 -1.38
N HIS A 32 21.96 5.15 -0.19
CA HIS A 32 22.67 4.62 0.96
C HIS A 32 21.93 3.47 1.65
N VAL A 33 20.62 3.29 1.42
CA VAL A 33 19.87 2.15 1.97
C VAL A 33 20.06 0.97 1.03
N VAL A 34 20.78 -0.05 1.49
CA VAL A 34 21.13 -1.23 0.67
C VAL A 34 20.22 -2.43 0.91
N ALA A 35 19.59 -2.53 2.09
CA ALA A 35 18.63 -3.58 2.41
C ALA A 35 17.62 -3.13 3.47
N VAL A 36 16.42 -3.71 3.40
CA VAL A 36 15.35 -3.55 4.39
C VAL A 36 14.74 -4.91 4.66
N ASP A 37 14.99 -5.45 5.83
CA ASP A 37 14.51 -6.77 6.26
C ASP A 37 13.38 -6.62 7.26
N VAL A 38 12.31 -7.41 7.14
CA VAL A 38 11.22 -7.45 8.12
C VAL A 38 11.57 -8.48 9.18
N LEU A 39 11.85 -8.04 10.40
CA LEU A 39 12.17 -8.92 11.52
C LEU A 39 10.91 -9.52 12.14
N ARG A 40 9.85 -8.72 12.25
CA ARG A 40 8.57 -9.09 12.84
C ARG A 40 7.46 -8.27 12.22
N ARG A 41 6.30 -8.89 12.00
CA ARG A 41 5.09 -8.19 11.57
C ARG A 41 3.87 -8.86 12.17
N GLU A 42 3.04 -8.07 12.83
CA GLU A 42 1.87 -8.55 13.53
C GLU A 42 0.70 -7.61 13.30
N LEU A 43 -0.44 -8.23 13.03
CA LEU A 43 -1.72 -7.57 13.00
C LEU A 43 -2.41 -7.83 14.34
N ASP A 44 -2.99 -6.80 14.93
CA ASP A 44 -3.76 -6.95 16.16
C ASP A 44 -5.02 -7.82 15.93
N ILE A 45 -5.64 -8.25 17.03
CA ILE A 45 -6.82 -9.13 17.00
C ILE A 45 -8.00 -8.45 16.27
N SER A 46 -8.10 -7.12 16.35
CA SER A 46 -9.17 -6.36 15.68
C SER A 46 -8.97 -6.23 14.16
N GLY A 47 -7.77 -6.52 13.66
CA GLY A 47 -7.41 -6.34 12.26
C GLY A 47 -7.21 -4.87 11.85
N LYS A 48 -7.02 -3.96 12.81
CA LYS A 48 -6.94 -2.51 12.60
C LYS A 48 -5.56 -1.91 12.84
N VAL A 49 -4.72 -2.58 13.63
CA VAL A 49 -3.39 -2.08 13.99
C VAL A 49 -2.32 -3.05 13.50
N LEU A 50 -1.50 -2.58 12.55
CA LEU A 50 -0.37 -3.34 12.00
C LEU A 50 0.93 -2.81 12.60
N THR A 51 1.62 -3.64 13.37
CA THR A 51 2.97 -3.36 13.87
C THR A 51 3.99 -4.11 13.01
N SER A 52 4.99 -3.41 12.50
CA SER A 52 6.12 -4.00 11.78
C SER A 52 7.43 -3.54 12.37
N GLU A 53 8.32 -4.47 12.62
CA GLU A 53 9.71 -4.24 13.01
C GLU A 53 10.62 -4.59 11.84
N ARG A 54 11.47 -3.64 11.45
CA ARG A 54 12.37 -3.76 10.32
C ARG A 54 13.81 -3.47 10.73
N LEU A 55 14.74 -4.17 10.08
CA LEU A 55 16.16 -3.86 10.10
C LEU A 55 16.52 -3.18 8.78
N ILE A 56 17.03 -1.95 8.87
CA ILE A 56 17.47 -1.19 7.71
C ILE A 56 18.99 -1.20 7.70
N THR A 57 19.56 -1.66 6.59
CA THR A 57 21.00 -1.67 6.37
C THR A 57 21.37 -0.48 5.50
N CYS A 58 22.20 0.41 6.04
CA CYS A 58 22.72 1.57 5.33
C CYS A 58 24.22 1.41 5.06
N LYS A 59 24.65 1.67 3.84
CA LYS A 59 26.06 1.76 3.45
C LYS A 59 26.37 3.19 3.01
N GLN A 60 27.20 3.88 3.76
CA GLN A 60 27.55 5.27 3.47
C GLN A 60 29.02 5.56 3.79
N SER A 61 29.63 6.42 2.98
CA SER A 61 30.97 6.94 3.27
C SER A 61 30.91 7.84 4.50
N VAL A 62 31.42 7.35 5.62
CA VAL A 62 31.65 8.11 6.84
C VAL A 62 33.06 8.69 6.85
N PRO A 63 33.26 9.91 7.38
CA PRO A 63 34.61 10.44 7.57
C PRO A 63 35.48 9.47 8.36
N GLN A 64 36.75 9.36 7.98
CA GLN A 64 37.67 8.35 8.53
C GLN A 64 37.84 8.45 10.05
N TRP A 65 37.77 9.65 10.61
CA TRP A 65 37.80 9.89 12.05
C TRP A 65 36.55 9.37 12.79
N VAL A 66 35.37 9.37 12.14
CA VAL A 66 34.15 8.73 12.68
C VAL A 66 34.27 7.22 12.57
N MET A 67 34.78 6.73 11.44
CA MET A 67 35.00 5.31 11.17
C MET A 67 35.93 4.66 12.21
N MET A 68 36.99 5.35 12.62
CA MET A 68 37.88 4.90 13.69
C MET A 68 37.16 4.75 15.05
N LEU A 69 36.12 5.54 15.30
CA LEU A 69 35.34 5.47 16.53
C LEU A 69 34.27 4.37 16.47
N VAL A 70 33.61 4.17 15.32
CA VAL A 70 32.53 3.17 15.15
C VAL A 70 33.02 1.77 14.75
N GLY A 71 34.31 1.48 14.88
CA GLY A 71 34.87 0.14 14.67
C GLY A 71 35.18 -0.21 13.20
N GLY A 72 35.45 0.77 12.35
CA GLY A 72 36.07 0.54 11.04
C GLY A 72 35.13 0.19 9.88
N SER A 73 33.82 0.03 10.12
CA SER A 73 32.85 -0.34 9.07
C SER A 73 32.12 0.87 8.49
N ASN A 74 31.82 0.81 7.19
CA ASN A 74 30.95 1.76 6.47
C ASN A 74 29.49 1.29 6.38
N ILE A 75 29.17 0.15 7.01
CA ILE A 75 27.83 -0.39 7.13
C ILE A 75 27.27 -0.04 8.50
N SER A 76 26.05 0.50 8.52
CA SER A 76 25.33 0.83 9.75
C SER A 76 23.94 0.22 9.72
N TYR A 77 23.52 -0.33 10.85
CA TYR A 77 22.18 -0.90 11.02
C TYR A 77 21.28 0.07 11.80
N VAL A 78 20.03 0.17 11.35
CA VAL A 78 18.97 0.94 12.00
C VAL A 78 17.79 0.01 12.25
N ARG A 79 17.30 0.00 13.48
CA ARG A 79 16.06 -0.67 13.84
C ARG A 79 14.92 0.32 13.67
N GLU A 80 13.88 -0.07 12.95
CA GLU A 80 12.67 0.71 12.80
C GLU A 80 11.47 -0.11 13.29
N VAL A 81 10.60 0.52 14.07
CA VAL A 81 9.28 -0.02 14.42
C VAL A 81 8.22 0.94 13.89
N SER A 82 7.39 0.45 12.98
CA SER A 82 6.26 1.18 12.42
C SER A 82 4.95 0.61 12.93
N VAL A 83 4.02 1.49 13.29
CA VAL A 83 2.65 1.15 13.65
C VAL A 83 1.71 1.89 12.71
N VAL A 84 0.87 1.15 11.99
CA VAL A 84 -0.27 1.69 11.23
C VAL A 84 -1.52 1.42 12.04
N ASP A 85 -2.28 2.47 12.36
CA ASP A 85 -3.57 2.38 13.03
C ASP A 85 -4.68 2.89 12.09
N LEU A 86 -5.59 2.00 11.70
CA LEU A 86 -6.73 2.32 10.82
C LEU A 86 -7.87 3.06 11.53
N ASN A 87 -7.95 2.99 12.87
CA ASN A 87 -8.98 3.69 13.64
C ASN A 87 -8.62 5.17 13.78
N GLU A 88 -7.36 5.45 14.13
CA GLU A 88 -6.85 6.83 14.24
C GLU A 88 -6.40 7.42 12.90
N LYS A 89 -6.35 6.60 11.84
CA LYS A 89 -5.68 6.92 10.56
C LYS A 89 -4.29 7.51 10.82
N SER A 90 -3.42 6.73 11.45
CA SER A 90 -2.06 7.17 11.76
C SER A 90 -1.02 6.14 11.32
N LEU A 91 0.11 6.63 10.82
CA LEU A 91 1.30 5.84 10.58
C LEU A 91 2.45 6.47 11.37
N ILE A 92 2.93 5.75 12.37
CA ILE A 92 4.01 6.19 13.26
C ILE A 92 5.21 5.29 13.05
N LEU A 93 6.35 5.86 12.67
CA LEU A 93 7.62 5.15 12.56
C LEU A 93 8.56 5.64 13.65
N ARG A 94 9.21 4.71 14.34
CA ARG A 94 10.22 4.98 15.35
C ARG A 94 11.50 4.26 14.99
N SER A 95 12.55 5.02 14.76
CA SER A 95 13.83 4.50 14.27
C SER A 95 14.94 4.80 15.26
N CYS A 96 15.84 3.83 15.46
CA CYS A 96 17.07 4.03 16.21
C CYS A 96 18.25 3.32 15.57
N ASN A 97 19.42 3.97 15.58
CA ASN A 97 20.64 3.31 15.11
C ASN A 97 21.07 2.22 16.12
N LEU A 98 21.44 1.06 15.59
CA LEU A 98 22.05 -0.03 16.35
C LEU A 98 23.58 0.13 16.34
N THR A 99 24.15 0.29 15.15
CA THR A 99 25.60 0.53 14.97
C THR A 99 25.97 1.92 15.47
N GLY A 100 27.06 2.01 16.24
CA GLY A 100 27.57 3.28 16.78
C GLY A 100 26.74 3.89 17.92
N SER A 101 25.70 3.19 18.41
CA SER A 101 24.78 3.68 19.45
C SER A 101 25.45 4.00 20.79
N SER A 102 26.59 3.37 21.09
CA SER A 102 27.42 3.66 22.27
C SER A 102 28.13 5.01 22.20
N LEU A 103 28.31 5.58 21.01
CA LEU A 103 28.97 6.86 20.78
C LEU A 103 27.99 7.96 20.43
N LEU A 104 27.02 7.61 19.60
CA LEU A 104 26.01 8.52 19.09
C LEU A 104 24.69 7.75 18.94
N LYS A 105 23.71 8.13 19.73
CA LYS A 105 22.36 7.59 19.63
C LYS A 105 21.47 8.59 18.93
N VAL A 106 20.90 8.16 17.81
CA VAL A 106 19.90 8.86 17.02
C VAL A 106 18.59 8.12 17.23
N TYR A 107 17.60 8.82 17.75
CA TYR A 107 16.24 8.35 17.85
C TYR A 107 15.34 9.26 17.03
N GLU A 108 14.65 8.70 16.05
CA GLU A 108 13.76 9.43 15.16
C GLU A 108 12.34 8.93 15.35
N THR A 109 11.38 9.85 15.35
CA THR A 109 9.95 9.56 15.25
C THR A 109 9.37 10.33 14.09
N VAL A 110 8.74 9.60 13.18
CA VAL A 110 7.99 10.14 12.04
C VAL A 110 6.52 9.79 12.21
N LYS A 111 5.63 10.75 11.94
CA LYS A 111 4.17 10.57 11.98
C LYS A 111 3.57 11.07 10.68
N TYR A 112 2.72 10.25 10.08
CA TYR A 112 1.83 10.62 8.99
C TYR A 112 0.39 10.52 9.49
N MET A 113 -0.37 11.59 9.32
CA MET A 113 -1.77 11.70 9.72
C MET A 113 -2.54 12.50 8.68
N PRO A 114 -3.85 12.29 8.49
CA PRO A 114 -4.69 13.18 7.69
C PRO A 114 -4.49 14.65 8.08
N HIS A 115 -4.43 15.54 7.08
CA HIS A 115 -4.31 16.97 7.35
C HIS A 115 -5.60 17.49 8.03
N PRO A 116 -5.52 18.31 9.09
CA PRO A 116 -6.72 18.75 9.82
C PRO A 116 -7.71 19.53 8.96
N ASP A 117 -7.21 20.35 8.02
CA ASP A 117 -8.05 21.16 7.14
C ASP A 117 -8.56 20.40 5.89
N ASP A 118 -7.92 19.29 5.53
CA ASP A 118 -8.29 18.49 4.34
C ASP A 118 -7.91 17.01 4.55
N PRO A 119 -8.67 16.30 5.39
CA PRO A 119 -8.31 14.94 5.82
C PRO A 119 -8.39 13.90 4.70
N GLN A 120 -9.10 14.22 3.60
CA GLN A 120 -9.33 13.28 2.51
C GLN A 120 -8.20 13.30 1.48
N ASN A 121 -7.64 14.47 1.19
CA ASN A 121 -6.69 14.63 0.08
C ASN A 121 -5.27 14.98 0.52
N ARG A 122 -5.07 15.37 1.79
CA ARG A 122 -3.76 15.80 2.29
C ARG A 122 -3.31 15.02 3.51
N THR A 123 -2.00 14.83 3.59
CA THR A 123 -1.35 14.14 4.72
C THR A 123 -0.35 15.07 5.38
N LEU A 124 -0.50 15.25 6.69
CA LEU A 124 0.46 15.93 7.53
C LEU A 124 1.58 14.99 7.95
N PHE A 125 2.80 15.35 7.58
CA PHE A 125 4.04 14.72 8.01
C PHE A 125 4.70 15.52 9.12
N LYS A 126 5.04 14.84 10.21
CA LYS A 126 5.83 15.38 11.31
C LYS A 126 7.00 14.46 11.58
N GLN A 127 8.19 15.01 11.66
CA GLN A 127 9.43 14.31 11.94
C GLN A 127 10.13 14.98 13.11
N GLU A 128 10.55 14.17 14.06
CA GLU A 128 11.30 14.58 15.23
C GLU A 128 12.51 13.67 15.37
N ALA A 129 13.69 14.23 15.55
CA ALA A 129 14.90 13.45 15.81
C ALA A 129 15.63 13.98 17.04
N GLN A 130 16.05 13.03 17.88
CA GLN A 130 16.83 13.26 19.08
C GLN A 130 18.22 12.66 18.86
N ILE A 131 19.24 13.50 18.95
CA ILE A 131 20.63 13.10 18.74
C ILE A 131 21.39 13.30 20.05
N THR A 132 21.94 12.21 20.58
CA THR A 132 22.69 12.19 21.83
C THR A 132 24.07 11.60 21.60
N ALA A 133 25.11 12.41 21.75
CA ALA A 133 26.50 11.95 21.73
C ALA A 133 26.98 11.60 23.14
N TYR A 134 27.71 10.48 23.27
CA TYR A 134 28.22 9.95 24.54
C TYR A 134 29.76 9.99 24.63
N ALA A 135 30.44 10.74 23.76
CA ALA A 135 31.89 10.74 23.72
C ALA A 135 32.55 11.45 24.94
N THR A 136 33.72 10.95 25.32
CA THR A 136 34.47 11.34 26.54
C THR A 136 35.10 12.74 26.47
N PHE A 137 35.24 13.32 25.27
CA PHE A 137 35.87 14.63 25.05
C PHE A 137 34.90 15.60 24.38
N THR A 138 34.49 16.65 25.11
CA THR A 138 33.44 17.60 24.73
C THR A 138 33.64 18.25 23.35
N LYS A 139 34.90 18.47 22.92
CA LYS A 139 35.22 19.02 21.60
C LYS A 139 34.97 18.04 20.45
N VAL A 140 35.20 16.75 20.66
CA VAL A 140 34.89 15.69 19.70
C VAL A 140 33.38 15.49 19.62
N CYS A 141 32.67 15.57 20.75
CA CYS A 141 31.20 15.54 20.79
C CYS A 141 30.58 16.61 19.90
N ASN A 142 31.02 17.87 20.03
CA ASN A 142 30.45 18.97 19.25
C ASN A 142 30.60 18.75 17.73
N LYS A 143 31.76 18.25 17.30
CA LYS A 143 32.04 17.97 15.89
C LYS A 143 31.25 16.76 15.36
N ILE A 144 31.07 15.72 16.18
CA ILE A 144 30.20 14.58 15.86
C ILE A 144 28.75 15.02 15.77
N GLU A 145 28.25 15.78 16.75
CA GLU A 145 26.88 16.26 16.76
C GLU A 145 26.60 17.15 15.55
N GLU A 146 27.47 18.11 15.24
CA GLU A 146 27.31 18.99 14.08
C GLU A 146 27.33 18.22 12.76
N TRP A 147 28.30 17.30 12.59
CA TRP A 147 28.33 16.44 11.40
C TRP A 147 27.08 15.58 11.29
N SER A 148 26.60 15.02 12.40
CA SER A 148 25.41 14.16 12.43
C SER A 148 24.14 14.93 12.12
N VAL A 149 24.01 16.15 12.64
CA VAL A 149 22.88 17.05 12.32
C VAL A 149 22.88 17.38 10.83
N ASN A 150 24.01 17.86 10.29
CA ASN A 150 24.11 18.19 8.86
C ASN A 150 23.77 16.98 7.98
N ARG A 151 24.30 15.80 8.34
CA ARG A 151 24.04 14.56 7.60
C ARG A 151 22.59 14.11 7.71
N PHE A 152 21.96 14.30 8.87
CA PHE A 152 20.56 13.97 9.08
C PHE A 152 19.65 14.90 8.27
N HIS A 153 19.95 16.21 8.22
CA HIS A 153 19.26 17.16 7.36
C HIS A 153 19.33 16.77 5.89
N GLU A 154 20.53 16.49 5.38
CA GLU A 154 20.72 16.04 4.00
C GLU A 154 19.94 14.74 3.72
N ASN A 155 19.96 13.78 4.64
CA ASN A 155 19.24 12.51 4.49
C ASN A 155 17.73 12.68 4.55
N ALA A 156 17.21 13.58 5.38
CA ALA A 156 15.78 13.87 5.47
C ALA A 156 15.27 14.52 4.18
N GLU A 157 16.01 15.50 3.65
CA GLU A 157 15.65 16.19 2.40
C GLU A 157 15.73 15.25 1.19
N LYS A 158 16.77 14.40 1.15
CA LYS A 158 16.91 13.33 0.16
C LYS A 158 15.78 12.32 0.26
N GLY A 159 15.52 11.82 1.47
CA GLY A 159 14.46 10.85 1.73
C GLY A 159 13.07 11.37 1.36
N LYS A 160 12.82 12.67 1.55
CA LYS A 160 11.60 13.34 1.09
C LYS A 160 11.49 13.35 -0.43
N ARG A 161 12.51 13.85 -1.14
CA ARG A 161 12.52 13.89 -2.61
C ARG A 161 12.37 12.50 -3.24
N GLY A 162 13.04 11.50 -2.69
CA GLY A 162 12.91 10.12 -3.15
C GLY A 162 11.51 9.56 -2.91
N PHE A 163 10.91 9.89 -1.76
CA PHE A 163 9.54 9.50 -1.48
C PHE A 163 8.54 10.16 -2.43
N ASP A 164 8.68 11.46 -2.73
CA ASP A 164 7.85 12.16 -3.73
C ASP A 164 7.90 11.49 -5.12
N SER A 165 9.09 11.02 -5.53
CA SER A 165 9.23 10.29 -6.79
C SER A 165 8.47 8.95 -6.78
N VAL A 166 8.57 8.20 -5.67
CA VAL A 166 7.81 6.95 -5.49
C VAL A 166 6.30 7.22 -5.50
N LEU A 167 5.86 8.33 -4.89
CA LEU A 167 4.45 8.74 -4.90
C LEU A 167 3.95 9.04 -6.31
N LYS A 168 4.75 9.67 -7.18
CA LYS A 168 4.36 9.92 -8.58
C LYS A 168 4.24 8.63 -9.39
N VAL A 169 5.22 7.74 -9.28
CA VAL A 169 5.22 6.45 -10.01
C VAL A 169 4.04 5.57 -9.58
N LEU A 170 3.75 5.55 -8.28
CA LEU A 170 2.58 4.84 -7.78
C LEU A 170 1.28 5.48 -8.32
N ASP A 171 1.21 6.80 -8.48
CA ASP A 171 -0.04 7.49 -8.84
C ASP A 171 -0.39 7.18 -10.30
N GLU A 172 0.63 7.18 -11.17
CA GLU A 172 0.51 6.72 -12.54
C GLU A 172 0.10 5.25 -12.62
N SER A 173 0.67 4.38 -11.78
CA SER A 173 0.35 2.95 -11.75
C SER A 173 -1.09 2.68 -11.29
N TRP A 174 -1.57 3.42 -10.28
CA TRP A 174 -2.93 3.31 -9.78
C TRP A 174 -3.94 3.84 -10.80
N LYS A 175 -3.68 4.99 -11.43
CA LYS A 175 -4.50 5.52 -12.54
C LYS A 175 -4.60 4.53 -13.71
N GLN A 176 -3.52 3.80 -14.01
CA GLN A 176 -3.56 2.76 -15.02
C GLN A 176 -4.41 1.56 -14.60
N THR A 177 -4.34 1.17 -13.32
CA THR A 177 -5.15 0.08 -12.76
C THR A 177 -6.63 0.44 -12.76
N ASP A 178 -6.99 1.65 -12.36
CA ASP A 178 -8.37 2.16 -12.38
C ASP A 178 -8.94 2.14 -13.81
N LYS A 179 -8.18 2.60 -14.80
CA LYS A 179 -8.58 2.52 -16.22
C LYS A 179 -8.84 1.08 -16.70
N ILE A 180 -8.02 0.12 -16.24
CA ILE A 180 -8.20 -1.30 -16.58
C ILE A 180 -9.48 -1.83 -15.92
N MET A 181 -9.73 -1.47 -14.67
CA MET A 181 -10.93 -1.88 -13.93
C MET A 181 -12.21 -1.29 -14.53
N ASP A 182 -12.19 -0.01 -14.90
CA ASP A 182 -13.31 0.65 -15.58
C ASP A 182 -13.60 -0.02 -16.93
N GLY A 183 -12.55 -0.29 -17.73
CA GLY A 183 -12.71 -0.99 -19.00
C GLY A 183 -13.18 -2.45 -18.85
N LEU A 184 -12.85 -3.12 -17.73
CA LEU A 184 -13.39 -4.44 -17.42
C LEU A 184 -14.86 -4.35 -17.01
N ALA A 185 -15.23 -3.37 -16.19
CA ALA A 185 -16.61 -3.13 -15.78
C ALA A 185 -17.50 -2.83 -16.99
N GLU A 186 -17.04 -2.01 -17.94
CA GLU A 186 -17.75 -1.72 -19.18
C GLU A 186 -17.97 -2.98 -20.03
N LYS A 187 -16.92 -3.82 -20.21
CA LYS A 187 -17.07 -5.11 -20.91
C LYS A 187 -18.02 -6.08 -20.22
N VAL A 188 -18.02 -6.11 -18.89
CA VAL A 188 -18.97 -6.93 -18.12
C VAL A 188 -20.39 -6.44 -18.36
N ASP A 189 -20.62 -5.13 -18.34
CA ASP A 189 -21.94 -4.54 -18.58
C ASP A 189 -22.43 -4.83 -20.02
N GLU A 190 -21.57 -4.66 -21.03
CA GLU A 190 -21.86 -5.05 -22.41
C GLU A 190 -22.27 -6.53 -22.52
N THR A 191 -21.50 -7.42 -21.89
CA THR A 191 -21.78 -8.86 -21.91
C THR A 191 -23.12 -9.18 -21.23
N VAL A 192 -23.43 -8.52 -20.11
CA VAL A 192 -24.71 -8.67 -19.41
C VAL A 192 -25.88 -8.22 -20.29
N VAL A 193 -25.72 -7.09 -20.99
CA VAL A 193 -26.74 -6.57 -21.93
C VAL A 193 -26.97 -7.55 -23.08
N ASP A 194 -25.92 -8.14 -23.65
CA ASP A 194 -26.03 -9.08 -24.77
C ASP A 194 -26.64 -10.43 -24.34
N ILE A 195 -26.31 -10.92 -23.14
CA ILE A 195 -26.98 -12.10 -22.55
C ILE A 195 -28.47 -11.82 -22.38
N LYS A 196 -28.83 -10.63 -21.87
CA LYS A 196 -30.23 -10.25 -21.67
C LYS A 196 -31.00 -10.23 -23.00
N LYS A 197 -30.45 -9.59 -24.03
CA LYS A 197 -31.05 -9.57 -25.39
C LYS A 197 -31.23 -10.98 -25.95
N THR A 198 -30.22 -11.82 -25.84
CA THR A 198 -30.26 -13.20 -26.35
C THR A 198 -31.31 -14.03 -25.62
N THR A 199 -31.42 -13.85 -24.31
CA THR A 199 -32.43 -14.51 -23.46
C THR A 199 -33.84 -14.06 -23.84
N ASP A 200 -34.07 -12.75 -24.04
CA ASP A 200 -35.38 -12.22 -24.45
C ASP A 200 -35.82 -12.78 -25.81
N ILE A 201 -34.89 -12.94 -26.76
CA ILE A 201 -35.16 -13.56 -28.07
C ILE A 201 -35.57 -15.02 -27.89
N LEU A 202 -34.82 -15.79 -27.11
CA LEU A 202 -35.09 -17.20 -26.81
C LEU A 202 -36.44 -17.40 -26.14
N ILE A 203 -36.80 -16.54 -25.17
CA ILE A 203 -38.10 -16.57 -24.50
C ILE A 203 -39.22 -16.36 -25.52
N LYS A 204 -39.14 -15.29 -26.34
CA LYS A 204 -40.14 -15.01 -27.38
C LYS A 204 -40.30 -16.14 -28.39
N GLU A 205 -39.19 -16.75 -28.82
CA GLU A 205 -39.24 -17.88 -29.75
C GLU A 205 -39.87 -19.11 -29.09
N THR A 206 -39.58 -19.35 -27.82
CA THR A 206 -40.16 -20.44 -27.03
C THR A 206 -41.66 -20.24 -26.83
N GLU A 207 -42.12 -19.03 -26.51
CA GLU A 207 -43.54 -18.68 -26.42
C GLU A 207 -44.27 -18.86 -27.76
N LYS A 208 -43.62 -18.49 -28.87
CA LYS A 208 -44.17 -18.68 -30.22
C LYS A 208 -44.28 -20.17 -30.58
N LYS A 209 -43.30 -20.99 -30.20
CA LYS A 209 -43.35 -22.45 -30.40
C LYS A 209 -44.40 -23.09 -29.49
N SER A 210 -44.49 -22.70 -28.23
CA SER A 210 -45.47 -23.24 -27.27
C SER A 210 -46.91 -22.90 -27.67
N SER A 211 -47.18 -21.65 -28.07
CA SER A 211 -48.49 -21.23 -28.57
C SER A 211 -48.90 -21.98 -29.83
N LYS A 212 -47.95 -22.20 -30.75
CA LYS A 212 -48.19 -23.03 -31.94
C LYS A 212 -48.48 -24.49 -31.56
N LEU A 213 -47.76 -25.05 -30.59
CA LEU A 213 -48.06 -26.39 -30.08
C LEU A 213 -49.45 -26.48 -29.44
N ALA A 214 -49.83 -25.45 -28.66
CA ALA A 214 -51.12 -25.37 -28.00
C ALA A 214 -52.28 -25.28 -29.01
N SER A 215 -52.10 -24.58 -30.14
CA SER A 215 -53.14 -24.53 -31.19
C SER A 215 -53.35 -25.88 -31.89
N TYR A 216 -52.31 -26.70 -32.00
CA TYR A 216 -52.42 -28.07 -32.50
C TYR A 216 -52.90 -29.09 -31.47
N TYR A 217 -53.03 -28.71 -30.19
CA TYR A 217 -53.37 -29.64 -29.10
C TYR A 217 -54.68 -30.40 -29.36
N GLN A 218 -55.72 -29.74 -29.86
CA GLN A 218 -57.00 -30.39 -30.21
C GLN A 218 -56.85 -31.39 -31.37
N TYR A 219 -55.99 -31.11 -32.35
CA TYR A 219 -55.73 -32.05 -33.45
C TYR A 219 -54.99 -33.29 -32.95
N PHE A 220 -53.96 -33.10 -32.11
CA PHE A 220 -53.24 -34.20 -31.50
C PHE A 220 -54.13 -35.02 -30.56
N SER A 221 -54.90 -34.38 -29.67
CA SER A 221 -55.78 -35.08 -28.73
C SER A 221 -56.84 -35.91 -29.44
N ASN A 222 -57.40 -35.40 -30.55
CA ASN A 222 -58.37 -36.13 -31.38
C ASN A 222 -57.73 -37.30 -32.15
N ALA A 223 -56.51 -37.14 -32.67
CA ALA A 223 -55.79 -38.23 -33.34
C ALA A 223 -55.47 -39.38 -32.38
N PHE A 224 -55.04 -39.08 -31.15
CA PHE A 224 -54.76 -40.10 -30.13
C PHE A 224 -56.04 -40.74 -29.57
N ARG A 225 -57.14 -39.99 -29.42
CA ARG A 225 -58.45 -40.56 -29.07
C ARG A 225 -58.98 -41.55 -30.10
N ARG A 226 -58.85 -41.24 -31.41
CA ARG A 226 -59.27 -42.14 -32.49
C ARG A 226 -58.45 -43.44 -32.56
N SER A 227 -57.20 -43.45 -32.08
CA SER A 227 -56.39 -44.68 -32.05
C SER A 227 -56.85 -45.68 -30.98
N ASN A 228 -57.42 -45.21 -29.86
CA ASN A 228 -57.92 -46.09 -28.80
C ASN A 228 -59.29 -46.73 -29.11
N ASP A 229 -60.10 -46.11 -29.97
CA ASP A 229 -61.38 -46.69 -30.39
C ASP A 229 -61.20 -47.80 -31.44
N MET A 230 -60.13 -47.78 -32.25
CA MET A 230 -59.85 -48.86 -33.21
C MET A 230 -59.25 -50.12 -32.58
N THR A 231 -58.85 -50.09 -31.30
CA THR A 231 -58.37 -51.27 -30.56
C THR A 231 -59.45 -51.97 -29.73
N ARG A 232 -60.71 -51.49 -29.75
CA ARG A 232 -61.82 -52.10 -28.98
C ARG A 232 -62.82 -52.92 -29.79
N ASP A 233 -62.62 -53.03 -31.10
CA ASP A 233 -63.52 -53.77 -32.01
C ASP A 233 -62.90 -55.06 -32.58
N GLY A 234 -61.93 -55.64 -31.86
CA GLY A 234 -61.18 -56.81 -32.34
C GLY A 234 -60.56 -57.67 -31.25
N SER A 235 -61.36 -58.15 -30.28
CA SER A 235 -61.18 -59.42 -29.54
C SER A 235 -62.29 -59.61 -28.53
#